data_AF-A0A9E3JDP1-F1
#
_entry.id   AF-A0A9E3JDP1-F1
#
_cell.length_a   1.000
_cell.length_b   1.000
_cell.length_c   1.000
_cell.angle_alpha   90.00
_cell.angle_beta   90.00
_cell.angle_gamma   90.00
#
_symmetry.space_group_name_H-M   'P 1'
#
loop_
_entity.id
_entity.type
_entity.pdbx_description
1 polymer ?
#
loop_
_entity_poly.entity_id
_entity_poly.type
_entity_poly.pdbx_seq_one_letter_code
_entity_poly.pdbx_strand_id
1 'polypeptide(L)' 'MDDMAEELPGGRSLDRRAELSEFLRTRRARLKPEDVGLPDFGRHRRVPGLRRVELSQLAGVSVAYYTRL' A
#
# COMPACT_ATOMS: atom_id res chain seq x y z
N MET A 1 7.29 45.66 8.54
CA MET A 1 8.73 45.45 8.75
C MET A 1 8.83 45.25 10.24
N ASP A 2 8.69 44.06 10.80
CA ASP A 2 9.01 42.69 10.40
C ASP A 2 7.83 41.81 10.87
N ASP A 3 7.45 40.66 10.32
CA ASP A 3 8.28 39.54 9.91
C ASP A 3 7.39 38.68 9.01
N MET A 4 7.73 38.65 7.73
CA MET A 4 7.18 37.74 6.73
C MET A 4 7.98 36.44 6.83
N ALA A 5 7.63 35.56 7.75
CA ALA A 5 8.14 34.19 7.77
C ALA A 5 6.99 33.22 7.59
N GLU A 6 6.58 33.13 6.33
CA GLU A 6 6.15 31.92 5.61
C GLU A 6 6.30 30.60 6.43
N GLU A 7 5.26 30.21 7.19
CA GLU A 7 5.08 28.80 7.52
C GLU A 7 4.51 28.10 6.28
N LEU A 8 5.39 27.46 5.52
CA LEU A 8 5.04 26.55 4.43
C LEU A 8 4.44 25.28 5.06
N PRO A 9 3.15 24.95 4.86
CA PRO A 9 2.58 23.71 5.38
C PRO A 9 3.01 22.51 4.51
N GLY A 10 4.25 22.04 4.72
CA GLY A 10 4.77 20.79 4.12
C GLY A 10 4.28 19.50 4.80
N GLY A 11 3.60 19.60 5.94
CA GLY A 11 3.23 18.45 6.78
C GLY A 11 2.10 17.56 6.27
N ARG A 12 1.16 18.09 5.46
CA ARG A 12 -0.07 17.34 5.09
C ARG A 12 0.10 16.23 4.06
N SER A 13 1.21 16.18 3.32
CA SER A 13 1.38 15.20 2.23
C SER A 13 1.97 13.85 2.70
N LEU A 14 2.82 13.88 3.73
CA LEU A 14 3.43 12.66 4.29
C LEU A 14 2.40 11.84 5.06
N ASP A 15 1.54 12.51 5.85
CA ASP A 15 0.45 11.86 6.58
C ASP A 15 -0.56 11.19 5.65
N ARG A 16 -0.98 11.88 4.57
CA ARG A 16 -1.89 11.29 3.57
C ARG A 16 -1.30 10.05 2.89
N ARG A 17 0.01 10.02 2.62
CA ARG A 17 0.69 8.84 2.05
C ARG A 17 0.77 7.70 3.06
N ALA A 18 1.05 8.00 4.33
CA ALA A 18 1.08 7.01 5.40
C ALA A 18 -0.31 6.41 5.64
N GLU A 19 -1.35 7.23 5.71
CA GLU A 19 -2.75 6.80 5.83
C GLU A 19 -3.17 5.91 4.65
N LEU A 20 -2.83 6.30 3.42
CA LEU A 20 -3.10 5.49 2.23
C LEU A 20 -2.37 4.14 2.29
N SER A 21 -1.09 4.16 2.66
CA SER A 21 -0.28 2.95 2.81
C SER A 21 -0.87 1.98 3.83
N GLU A 22 -1.32 2.50 4.97
CA GLU A 22 -1.97 1.73 6.02
C GLU A 22 -3.34 1.19 5.59
N PHE A 23 -4.14 2.01 4.90
CA PHE A 23 -5.41 1.60 4.32
C PHE A 23 -5.22 0.43 3.35
N LEU A 24 -4.30 0.56 2.39
CA LEU A 24 -3.99 -0.48 1.41
C LEU A 24 -3.46 -1.75 2.10
N ARG A 25 -2.60 -1.60 3.11
CA ARG A 25 -2.09 -2.72 3.91
C ARG A 25 -3.24 -3.47 4.59
N THR A 26 -4.17 -2.76 5.22
CA THR A 26 -5.30 -3.35 5.94
C THR A 26 -6.27 -4.05 4.99
N ARG A 27 -6.59 -3.45 3.84
CA ARG A 27 -7.45 -4.08 2.82
C ARG A 27 -6.82 -5.34 2.26
N ARG A 28 -5.53 -5.28 1.93
CA ARG A 28 -4.76 -6.43 1.42
C ARG A 28 -4.67 -7.58 2.42
N ALA A 29 -4.53 -7.27 3.70
CA ALA A 29 -4.43 -8.27 4.77
C ALA A 29 -5.72 -9.08 4.97
N ARG A 30 -6.88 -8.55 4.54
CA ARG A 30 -8.18 -9.21 4.66
C ARG A 30 -8.53 -10.11 3.48
N LEU A 31 -7.85 -9.94 2.36
CA LEU A 31 -8.07 -10.75 1.16
C LEU A 31 -7.10 -11.93 1.15
N LYS A 32 -7.62 -13.12 0.92
CA LYS A 32 -6.81 -14.30 0.64
C LYS A 32 -6.68 -14.51 -0.88
N PRO A 33 -5.65 -15.24 -1.34
CA PRO A 33 -5.50 -15.56 -2.77
C PRO A 33 -6.73 -16.26 -3.34
N GLU A 34 -7.31 -17.19 -2.56
CA GLU A 34 -8.51 -17.94 -2.93
C GLU A 34 -9.72 -17.04 -3.22
N ASP A 35 -9.89 -15.95 -2.48
CA ASP A 35 -11.02 -15.00 -2.64
C ASP A 35 -10.99 -14.25 -3.98
N VAL A 36 -9.84 -14.23 -4.64
CA VAL A 36 -9.58 -13.51 -5.90
C VAL A 36 -9.17 -14.44 -7.03
N GLY A 37 -9.40 -15.76 -6.86
CA GLY A 37 -9.11 -16.77 -7.89
C GLY A 37 -7.62 -17.04 -8.11
N LEU A 38 -6.76 -16.65 -7.16
CA LEU A 38 -5.33 -16.97 -7.20
C LEU A 38 -5.05 -18.27 -6.44
N PRO A 39 -4.22 -19.17 -7.00
CA PRO A 39 -3.80 -20.37 -6.29
C PRO A 39 -2.96 -20.02 -5.05
N ASP A 40 -3.28 -20.64 -3.90
CA ASP A 40 -2.42 -20.54 -2.73
C ASP A 40 -1.33 -21.62 -2.79
N PHE A 41 -0.11 -21.22 -3.14
CA PHE A 41 1.02 -22.13 -3.32
C PHE A 41 1.61 -22.67 -2.00
N GLY A 42 0.93 -22.49 -0.86
CA GLY A 42 1.15 -23.25 0.39
C GLY A 42 2.50 -23.09 1.10
N ARG A 43 3.51 -22.43 0.51
CA ARG A 43 4.77 -22.14 1.20
C ARG A 43 4.54 -21.05 2.25
N HIS A 44 4.68 -21.45 3.52
CA HIS A 44 4.69 -20.63 4.74
C HIS A 44 4.51 -19.13 4.47
N ARG A 45 3.25 -18.69 4.55
CA ARG A 45 2.86 -17.33 4.24
C ARG A 45 3.22 -16.41 5.41
N ARG A 46 4.13 -15.46 5.17
CA ARG A 46 4.58 -14.47 6.17
C ARG A 46 3.62 -13.29 6.36
N VAL A 47 2.63 -13.14 5.48
CA VAL A 47 1.66 -12.04 5.51
C VAL A 47 0.24 -12.61 5.60
N PRO A 48 -0.67 -12.02 6.37
CA PRO A 48 -2.00 -12.61 6.61
C PRO A 48 -2.90 -12.70 5.36
N GLY A 49 -2.63 -11.91 4.32
CA GLY A 49 -3.44 -11.86 3.10
C GLY A 49 -2.61 -11.85 1.82
N LEU A 50 -3.03 -11.07 0.83
CA LEU A 50 -2.36 -11.03 -0.47
C LEU A 50 -0.92 -10.51 -0.38
N ARG A 51 0.00 -11.15 -1.10
CA ARG A 51 1.37 -10.69 -1.36
C ARG A 51 1.34 -9.50 -2.31
N ARG A 52 2.42 -8.72 -2.31
CA ARG A 52 2.54 -7.57 -3.23
C ARG A 52 2.49 -8.03 -4.68
N VAL A 53 3.12 -9.17 -4.97
CA VAL A 53 3.11 -9.82 -6.29
C VAL A 53 1.69 -10.23 -6.71
N GLU A 54 0.96 -10.91 -5.82
CA GLU A 54 -0.44 -11.33 -6.03
C GLU A 54 -1.34 -10.12 -6.32
N LEU A 55 -1.22 -9.03 -5.55
CA LEU A 55 -1.94 -7.78 -5.83
C LEU A 55 -1.56 -7.15 -7.17
N SER A 56 -0.26 -7.12 -7.47
CA SER A 56 0.24 -6.50 -8.71
C SER A 56 -0.30 -7.23 -9.94
N GLN A 57 -0.37 -8.58 -9.86
CA GLN A 57 -1.00 -9.43 -10.87
C GLN A 57 -2.49 -9.10 -11.04
N LEU A 58 -3.23 -8.91 -9.95
CA LEU A 58 -4.66 -8.57 -10.01
C LEU A 58 -4.92 -7.16 -10.57
N ALA A 59 -4.07 -6.20 -10.20
CA ALA A 59 -4.22 -4.81 -10.60
C ALA A 59 -3.61 -4.50 -11.98
N GLY A 60 -2.92 -5.45 -12.61
CA GLY A 60 -2.24 -5.23 -13.89
C GLY A 60 -1.10 -4.21 -13.82
N VAL A 61 -0.53 -4.00 -12.64
CA VAL A 61 0.58 -3.04 -12.41
C VAL A 61 1.86 -3.78 -12.04
N SER A 62 3.00 -3.12 -12.18
CA SER A 62 4.26 -3.71 -11.75
C SER A 62 4.37 -3.73 -10.21
N VAL A 63 5.10 -4.71 -9.67
CA VAL A 63 5.39 -4.80 -8.23
C VAL A 63 6.18 -3.58 -7.75
N ALA A 64 7.07 -3.06 -8.59
CA ALA A 64 7.84 -1.85 -8.32
C ALA A 64 6.93 -0.62 -8.20
N TYR A 65 5.90 -0.51 -9.05
CA TYR A 65 4.89 0.54 -8.96
C TYR A 65 4.12 0.46 -7.65
N TYR A 66 3.62 -0.72 -7.26
CA TYR A 66 2.93 -0.92 -5.99
C TYR A 66 3.81 -0.59 -4.77
N THR A 67 5.12 -0.80 -4.86
CA THR A 67 6.04 -0.54 -3.73
C THR A 67 6.36 0.94 -3.57
N ARG A 68 6.05 1.78 -4.57
CA ARG A 68 6.32 3.22 -4.59
C ARG A 68 5.08 4.07 -4.24
N LEU A 69 3.91 3.44 -4.16
CA LEU A 69 2.66 3.98 -3.60
C LEU A 69 2.77 4.04 -2.08
#